data_AF-A0A263BTS7-F1
#
_entry.id   AF-A0A263BTS7-F1
#
_cell.length_a   1.000
_cell.length_b   1.000
_cell.length_c   1.000
_cell.angle_alpha   90.00
_cell.angle_beta   90.00
_cell.angle_gamma   90.00
#
_symmetry.space_group_name_H-M   'P 1'
#
loop_
_entity.id
_entity.type
_entity.pdbx_description
1 polymer ?
#
loop_
_entity_poly.entity_id
_entity_poly.type
_entity_poly.pdbx_seq_one_letter_code
_entity_poly.pdbx_strand_id
1 'polypeptide(L)'
;MAKYKYKNYNIKKKKRSKEEHSCLYCYFKKNLCKRALIMTPSFPYLYVGVIEDVLKECVVIDVETTHLEQLENRIWHINFEDIEVFYIEDDGKTIPNLSS
;
A
#
# COMPACT_ATOMS: atom_id res chain seq x y z
N MET A 1 32.75 -12.91 19.02
CA MET A 1 31.82 -12.18 18.13
C MET A 1 31.33 -13.12 17.05
N ALA A 2 30.08 -13.60 17.12
CA ALA A 2 29.51 -14.51 16.12
C ALA A 2 29.05 -13.72 14.89
N LYS A 3 29.58 -14.06 13.71
CA LYS A 3 29.15 -13.52 12.41
C LYS A 3 27.93 -14.29 11.94
N TYR A 4 26.74 -13.70 12.06
CA TYR A 4 25.54 -14.28 11.44
C TYR A 4 25.62 -14.15 9.92
N LYS A 5 25.65 -15.31 9.23
CA LYS A 5 25.51 -15.39 7.77
C LYS A 5 24.02 -15.38 7.44
N TYR A 6 23.52 -14.26 6.92
CA TYR A 6 22.17 -14.23 6.33
C TYR A 6 22.15 -15.12 5.09
N LYS A 7 21.28 -16.14 5.08
CA LYS A 7 20.95 -16.90 3.87
C LYS A 7 20.07 -16.03 3.00
N ASN A 8 20.58 -15.64 1.82
CA ASN A 8 19.77 -14.98 0.80
C ASN A 8 18.79 -16.01 0.22
N TYR A 9 17.56 -16.03 0.74
CA TYR A 9 16.46 -16.73 0.09
C TYR A 9 16.05 -15.92 -1.15
N ASN A 10 16.44 -16.40 -2.33
CA ASN A 10 15.92 -15.91 -3.60
C ASN A 10 14.46 -16.39 -3.75
N ILE A 11 13.54 -15.70 -3.06
CA ILE A 11 12.10 -15.88 -3.27
C ILE A 11 11.79 -15.19 -4.60
N LYS A 12 11.60 -15.98 -5.67
CA LYS A 12 11.08 -15.44 -6.94
C LYS A 12 9.69 -14.87 -6.66
N LYS A 13 9.54 -13.54 -6.61
CA LYS A 13 8.22 -12.90 -6.53
C LYS A 13 7.41 -13.35 -7.74
N LYS A 14 6.29 -14.04 -7.50
CA LYS A 14 5.32 -14.37 -8.54
C LYS A 14 4.76 -13.05 -9.07
N LYS A 15 4.99 -12.75 -10.34
CA LYS A 15 4.41 -11.57 -10.99
C LYS A 15 2.89 -11.70 -11.02
N ARG A 16 2.17 -10.63 -10.69
CA ARG A 16 0.71 -10.63 -10.73
C ARG A 16 0.24 -10.77 -12.18
N SER A 17 -0.85 -11.51 -12.39
CA SER A 17 -1.46 -11.68 -13.71
C SER A 17 -2.13 -10.38 -14.17
N LYS A 18 -2.40 -10.27 -15.48
CA LYS A 18 -3.05 -9.09 -16.05
C LYS A 18 -4.47 -8.92 -15.51
N GLU A 19 -5.16 -10.03 -15.26
CA GLU A 19 -6.51 -10.08 -14.72
C GLU A 19 -6.54 -9.60 -13.26
N GLU A 20 -5.61 -10.08 -12.43
CA GLU A 20 -5.47 -9.62 -11.04
C GLU A 20 -5.14 -8.12 -10.98
N HIS A 21 -4.25 -7.63 -11.85
CA HIS A 21 -3.95 -6.20 -11.97
C HIS A 21 -5.20 -5.39 -12.34
N SER A 22 -5.94 -5.84 -13.35
CA SER A 22 -7.17 -5.15 -13.78
C SER A 22 -8.23 -5.14 -12.69
N CYS A 23 -8.34 -6.21 -11.90
CA CYS A 23 -9.25 -6.28 -10.77
C CYS A 23 -8.89 -5.24 -9.71
N LEU A 24 -7.62 -5.13 -9.34
CA LEU A 24 -7.15 -4.12 -8.39
C LEU A 24 -7.38 -2.70 -8.90
N TYR A 25 -7.02 -2.42 -10.15
CA TYR A 25 -7.27 -1.12 -10.77
C TYR A 25 -8.75 -0.72 -10.64
N CYS A 26 -9.67 -1.60 -11.04
CA CYS A 26 -11.10 -1.34 -10.95
C CYS A 26 -11.58 -1.21 -9.50
N TYR A 27 -11.04 -2.02 -8.58
CA TYR A 27 -11.41 -1.99 -7.17
C TYR A 27 -11.01 -0.69 -6.49
N PHE A 28 -9.76 -0.24 -6.68
CA PHE A 28 -9.30 1.06 -6.16
C PHE A 28 -10.07 2.21 -6.81
N LYS A 29 -10.33 2.16 -8.12
CA LYS A 29 -11.06 3.21 -8.83
C LYS A 29 -12.51 3.37 -8.35
N LYS A 30 -13.16 2.26 -7.97
CA LYS A 30 -14.51 2.29 -7.36
C LYS A 30 -14.51 2.97 -5.99
N ASN A 31 -13.36 3.01 -5.31
CA ASN A 31 -13.23 3.53 -3.96
C ASN A 31 -12.37 4.80 -3.88
N LEU A 32 -12.37 5.61 -4.95
CA LEU A 32 -11.83 6.98 -4.87
C LEU A 32 -12.46 7.75 -3.70
N CYS A 33 -11.68 8.66 -3.13
CA CYS A 33 -12.05 9.49 -1.97
C CYS A 33 -12.30 8.70 -0.67
N LYS A 34 -12.01 7.40 -0.63
CA LYS A 34 -12.07 6.61 0.59
C LYS A 34 -10.69 6.46 1.22
N ARG A 35 -10.68 6.31 2.54
CA ARG A 35 -9.47 6.04 3.31
C ARG A 35 -9.06 4.58 3.13
N ALA A 36 -7.75 4.35 3.00
CA ALA A 36 -7.16 3.05 2.78
C ALA A 36 -5.92 2.85 3.65
N LEU A 37 -5.73 1.60 4.08
CA LEU A 37 -4.49 1.09 4.66
C LEU A 37 -3.83 0.19 3.62
N ILE A 38 -2.58 0.45 3.28
CA ILE A 38 -1.82 -0.33 2.29
C ILE A 38 -0.49 -0.75 2.92
N MET A 39 -0.11 -2.01 2.71
CA MET A 39 1.19 -2.55 3.10
C MET A 39 1.96 -3.05 1.89
N THR A 40 3.26 -2.75 1.89
CA THR A 40 4.20 -3.14 0.85
C THR A 40 5.34 -3.96 1.47
N PRO A 41 5.98 -4.86 0.70
CA PRO A 41 7.08 -5.68 1.20
C PRO A 41 8.38 -4.89 1.37
N SER A 42 8.40 -3.63 0.94
CA SER A 42 9.57 -2.77 0.93
C SER A 42 9.17 -1.38 1.38
N PHE A 43 10.13 -0.73 2.00
CA PHE A 43 9.99 0.56 2.66
C PHE A 43 9.40 1.66 1.75
N PRO A 44 8.44 2.48 2.22
CA PRO A 44 7.80 2.42 3.55
C PRO A 44 6.73 1.32 3.66
N TYR A 45 6.78 0.50 4.72
CA TYR A 45 6.00 -0.75 4.84
C TYR A 45 4.48 -0.59 5.01
N LEU A 46 4.02 0.61 5.36
CA LEU A 46 2.63 0.90 5.72
C LEU A 46 2.26 2.30 5.26
N TYR A 47 1.06 2.45 4.71
CA TYR A 47 0.47 3.73 4.35
C TYR A 47 -0.97 3.75 4.86
N VAL A 48 -1.37 4.82 5.52
CA VAL A 48 -2.76 5.13 5.82
C VAL A 48 -3.06 6.49 5.23
N GLY A 49 -4.13 6.60 4.45
CA GLY A 49 -4.45 7.82 3.75
C GLY A 49 -5.66 7.71 2.83
N VAL A 50 -5.98 8.80 2.12
CA VAL A 50 -7.14 8.86 1.21
C VAL A 50 -6.72 8.52 -0.22
N ILE A 51 -7.52 7.72 -0.91
CA ILE A 51 -7.32 7.42 -2.33
C ILE A 51 -7.71 8.64 -3.16
N GLU A 52 -6.70 9.36 -3.65
CA GLU A 52 -6.88 10.57 -4.45
C GLU A 52 -7.10 10.26 -5.94
N ASP A 53 -6.34 9.31 -6.49
CA ASP A 53 -6.45 8.91 -7.89
C ASP A 53 -5.98 7.47 -8.11
N VAL A 54 -6.29 6.92 -9.29
CA VAL A 54 -5.83 5.60 -9.72
C VAL A 54 -5.30 5.68 -11.15
N LEU A 55 -3.97 5.58 -11.25
CA LEU A 55 -3.26 5.52 -12.51
C LEU A 55 -3.16 4.08 -13.02
N LYS A 56 -2.65 3.90 -14.24
CA LYS A 56 -2.61 2.58 -14.91
C LYS A 56 -1.90 1.51 -14.08
N GLU A 57 -0.85 1.86 -13.35
CA GLU A 57 0.02 0.91 -12.64
C GLU A 57 0.12 1.16 -11.13
N CYS A 58 -0.44 2.26 -10.64
CA CYS A 58 -0.36 2.64 -9.25
C CYS A 58 -1.64 3.30 -8.74
N VAL A 59 -1.84 3.20 -7.43
CA VAL A 59 -2.81 4.03 -6.70
C VAL A 59 -2.09 5.25 -6.15
N VAL A 60 -2.75 6.40 -6.21
CA VAL A 60 -2.27 7.67 -5.65
C VAL A 60 -2.98 7.90 -4.32
N ILE A 61 -2.22 7.98 -3.24
CA ILE A 61 -2.73 8.13 -1.87
C ILE A 61 -2.20 9.42 -1.28
N ASP A 62 -3.08 10.26 -0.71
CA ASP A 62 -2.68 11.31 0.22
C ASP A 62 -2.49 10.70 1.62
N VAL A 63 -1.22 10.52 2.01
CA VAL A 63 -0.85 9.75 3.20
C VAL A 63 -0.85 10.64 4.42
N GLU A 64 -1.72 10.32 5.37
CA GLU A 64 -1.83 11.01 6.65
C GLU A 64 -0.92 10.39 7.73
N THR A 65 -0.70 9.07 7.67
CA THR A 65 0.09 8.35 8.67
C THR A 65 0.86 7.19 8.05
N THR A 66 2.09 7.03 8.50
CA THR A 66 2.94 5.87 8.22
C THR A 66 3.80 5.56 9.44
N HIS A 67 4.62 4.52 9.37
CA HIS A 67 5.57 4.17 10.44
C HIS A 67 6.75 5.15 10.59
N LEU A 68 6.87 6.15 9.72
CA LEU A 68 7.87 7.22 9.80
C LEU A 68 7.26 8.59 9.51
N GLU A 69 7.21 9.43 10.54
CA GLU A 69 6.65 10.78 10.48
C GLU A 69 7.21 11.62 9.31
N GLN A 70 8.50 11.47 8.97
CA GLN A 70 9.12 12.22 7.88
C GLN A 70 8.60 11.84 6.49
N LEU A 71 7.72 10.83 6.39
CA LEU A 71 7.12 10.34 5.14
C LEU A 71 5.61 10.61 5.07
N GLU A 72 5.03 11.22 6.11
CA GLU A 72 3.63 11.61 6.19
C GLU A 72 3.36 12.92 5.46
N ASN A 73 2.07 13.29 5.39
CA ASN A 73 1.53 14.53 4.83
C ASN A 73 2.02 14.79 3.41
N ARG A 74 1.93 13.75 2.56
CA ARG A 74 2.34 13.82 1.15
C ARG A 74 1.61 12.80 0.31
N ILE A 75 1.60 13.08 -0.99
CA ILE A 75 1.09 12.19 -2.02
C ILE A 75 2.10 11.08 -2.32
N TRP A 76 1.65 9.83 -2.27
CA TRP A 76 2.41 8.64 -2.64
C TRP A 76 1.81 7.94 -3.84
N HIS A 77 2.67 7.48 -4.74
CA HIS A 77 2.31 6.64 -5.87
C HIS A 77 2.74 5.20 -5.55
N ILE A 78 1.79 4.35 -5.21
CA ILE A 78 2.05 2.97 -4.78
C ILE A 78 1.73 2.02 -5.92
N ASN A 79 2.75 1.37 -6.47
CA ASN A 79 2.57 0.41 -7.57
C ASN A 79 1.73 -0.78 -7.11
N PHE A 80 0.80 -1.22 -7.95
CA PHE A 80 -0.03 -2.38 -7.63
C PHE A 80 0.82 -3.63 -7.36
N GLU A 81 1.91 -3.83 -8.10
CA GLU A 81 2.83 -4.95 -7.91
C GLU A 81 3.50 -4.97 -6.53
N ASP A 82 3.59 -3.81 -5.86
CA ASP A 82 4.18 -3.70 -4.54
C ASP A 82 3.13 -3.85 -3.42
N ILE A 83 1.83 -3.82 -3.74
CA ILE A 83 0.76 -4.03 -2.75
C ILE A 83 0.68 -5.50 -2.37
N GLU A 84 1.06 -5.80 -1.13
CA GLU A 84 0.96 -7.14 -0.53
C GLU A 84 -0.36 -7.32 0.22
N VAL A 85 -0.76 -6.31 0.99
CA VAL A 85 -2.03 -6.28 1.74
C VAL A 85 -2.63 -4.88 1.63
N PHE A 86 -3.96 -4.79 1.55
CA PHE A 86 -4.66 -3.53 1.68
C PHE A 86 -6.03 -3.71 2.35
N TYR A 87 -6.54 -2.61 2.88
CA TYR A 87 -7.89 -2.44 3.39
C TYR A 87 -8.40 -1.07 2.93
N ILE A 88 -9.65 -0.99 2.46
CA ILE A 88 -10.29 0.28 2.10
C ILE A 88 -11.55 0.39 2.93
N GLU A 89 -11.76 1.53 3.57
CA GLU A 89 -12.93 1.74 4.42
C GLU A 89 -14.25 1.54 3.66
N ASP A 90 -15.21 0.99 4.39
CA ASP A 90 -16.60 0.86 3.99
C ASP A 90 -17.49 1.22 5.19
N ASP A 91 -18.81 1.13 5.01
CA ASP A 91 -19.80 1.47 6.05
C ASP A 91 -19.72 0.57 7.30
N GLY A 92 -18.87 -0.46 7.29
CA GLY A 92 -18.75 -1.44 8.38
C GLY A 92 -17.67 -1.09 9.40
N LYS A 93 -16.41 -0.99 8.98
CA LYS A 93 -15.27 -0.75 9.90
C LYS A 93 -14.35 0.34 9.39
N THR A 94 -14.03 1.27 10.28
CA THR A 94 -13.08 2.35 10.01
C THR A 94 -11.68 1.95 10.46
N ILE A 95 -10.68 2.42 9.73
CA ILE A 95 -9.29 2.41 10.16
C ILE A 95 -9.19 3.40 11.33
N PRO A 96 -8.60 3.02 12.47
CA PRO A 96 -8.43 3.95 13.58
C PRO A 96 -7.67 5.20 13.16
N ASN A 97 -7.93 6.32 13.82
CA ASN A 97 -7.02 7.44 13.71
C ASN A 97 -5.75 7.10 14.51
N LEU A 98 -4.60 7.14 13.83
CA LEU A 98 -3.29 6.81 14.40
C LEU A 98 -2.42 8.06 14.59
N SER A 99 -2.87 9.23 14.11
CA SER A 99 -2.18 10.48 14.38
C SER A 99 -2.27 10.83 15.87
N SER A 100 -1.14 11.13 16.49
CA SER A 100 -1.06 11.58 17.88
C SER A 100 -1.51 13.02 18.07
#